data_AF-A0AAV0B072-F1
#
_entry.id   AF-A0AAV0B072-F1
#
_cell.length_a   1.000
_cell.length_b   1.000
_cell.length_c   1.000
_cell.angle_alpha   90.00
_cell.angle_beta   90.00
_cell.angle_gamma   90.00
#
_symmetry.space_group_name_H-M   'P 1'
#
loop_
_entity.id
_entity.type
_entity.pdbx_description
1 polymer ?
#
loop_
_entity_poly.entity_id
_entity_poly.type
_entity_poly.pdbx_seq_one_letter_code
_entity_poly.pdbx_strand_id
1 'polypeptide(L)'
;HRDRFKCHPNNSNRSGISQPGKIVDKVIGDPFLYNSLFQSQASLNGTSCPIRYLDLKDETNHDVDDPQNISNLVCSASQRASKSVRIAKPTCYANLIDTRAKKWAYQMKMVLQF
;
A
#
# COMPACT_ATOMS: atom_id res chain seq x y z
N HIS A 1 -6.01 -5.09 8.49
CA HIS A 1 -4.95 -4.84 9.48
C HIS A 1 -5.37 -3.70 10.41
N ARG A 2 -4.99 -3.73 11.69
CA ARG A 2 -5.34 -2.71 12.70
C ARG A 2 -4.16 -1.82 13.09
N ASP A 3 -2.97 -2.09 12.55
CA ASP A 3 -1.75 -1.36 12.88
C ASP A 3 -1.83 0.09 12.41
N ARG A 4 -1.31 1.01 13.24
CA ARG A 4 -1.28 2.45 12.98
C ARG A 4 0.09 2.98 13.35
N PHE A 5 0.64 3.85 12.50
CA PHE A 5 1.85 4.57 12.85
C PHE A 5 1.48 5.87 13.56
N LYS A 6 2.05 6.05 14.75
CA LYS A 6 2.08 7.33 15.46
C LYS A 6 3.52 7.81 15.46
N CYS A 7 3.74 9.08 15.14
CA CYS A 7 5.06 9.69 15.27
C CYS A 7 5.17 10.40 16.61
N HIS A 8 6.40 10.41 17.14
CA HIS A 8 6.74 11.30 18.25
C HIS A 8 6.53 12.76 17.79
N PRO A 9 6.04 13.67 18.64
CA PRO A 9 5.71 15.05 18.26
C PRO A 9 6.87 15.77 17.55
N ASN A 10 8.11 15.54 17.99
CA ASN A 10 9.31 16.14 17.39
C ASN A 10 9.63 15.66 15.96
N ASN A 11 9.04 14.55 15.52
CA ASN A 11 9.34 13.92 14.22
C ASN A 11 8.06 13.72 13.40
N SER A 12 7.12 14.66 13.56
CA SER A 12 5.82 14.65 12.92
C SER A 12 5.69 15.86 11.98
N ASN A 13 4.88 15.71 10.93
CA ASN A 13 4.50 16.85 10.10
C ASN A 13 3.63 17.83 10.92
N ARG A 14 3.37 19.04 10.39
CA ARG A 14 2.55 20.08 11.05
C ARG A 14 1.19 19.60 11.60
N SER A 15 0.65 18.51 11.08
CA SER A 15 -0.59 17.86 11.50
C SER A 15 -0.42 16.73 12.52
N GLY A 16 0.79 16.47 13.04
CA GLY A 16 1.07 15.36 13.97
C GLY A 16 1.17 13.98 13.30
N ILE A 17 1.23 13.95 11.96
CA ILE A 17 1.19 12.72 11.16
C ILE A 17 2.61 12.23 10.85
N SER A 18 2.80 10.90 10.81
CA SER A 18 4.05 10.28 10.39
C SER A 18 4.40 10.63 8.95
N GLN A 19 5.68 10.94 8.72
CA GLN A 19 6.20 11.23 7.39
C GLN A 19 6.01 10.05 6.43
N PRO A 20 5.78 10.32 5.13
CA PRO A 20 5.75 9.28 4.10
C PRO A 20 7.14 8.64 3.93
N GLY A 21 7.16 7.39 3.45
CA GLY A 21 8.37 6.59 3.23
C GLY A 21 8.80 5.76 4.45
N LYS A 22 8.03 5.77 5.54
CA LYS A 22 8.39 5.02 6.76
C LYS A 22 8.18 3.52 6.59
N ILE A 23 9.19 2.73 6.92
CA ILE A 23 9.19 1.27 6.88
C ILE A 23 9.44 0.73 8.28
N VAL A 24 8.70 -0.30 8.66
CA VAL A 24 8.86 -1.02 9.94
C VAL A 24 8.79 -2.50 9.67
N ASP A 25 9.92 -3.18 9.83
CA ASP A 25 10.14 -4.61 9.58
C ASP A 25 10.51 -5.36 10.88
N LYS A 26 11.37 -4.78 11.72
CA LYS A 26 12.01 -5.48 12.86
C LYS A 26 11.14 -5.68 14.11
N VAL A 27 10.11 -4.85 14.33
CA VAL A 27 9.45 -4.75 15.65
C VAL A 27 8.05 -5.36 15.69
N ILE A 28 7.33 -5.37 14.56
CA ILE A 28 5.90 -5.75 14.48
C ILE A 28 5.72 -6.92 13.48
N GLY A 29 6.82 -7.62 13.22
CA GLY A 29 6.89 -8.67 12.24
C GLY A 29 6.48 -10.05 12.75
N ASP A 30 6.25 -10.97 11.82
CA ASP A 30 6.09 -12.38 12.15
C ASP A 30 7.49 -12.97 12.32
N PRO A 31 7.79 -13.74 13.40
CA PRO A 31 9.11 -14.33 13.59
C PRO A 31 9.51 -15.34 12.51
N PHE A 32 8.56 -15.93 11.78
CA PHE A 32 8.82 -16.96 10.77
C PHE A 32 8.65 -16.48 9.32
N LEU A 33 7.84 -15.44 9.12
CA LEU A 33 7.54 -14.92 7.79
C LEU A 33 8.08 -13.50 7.65
N TYR A 34 8.75 -13.26 6.53
CA TYR A 34 9.20 -11.92 6.22
C TYR A 34 8.01 -11.01 5.90
N ASN A 35 7.80 -10.02 6.76
CA ASN A 35 6.76 -9.02 6.57
C ASN A 35 7.25 -7.62 6.95
N SER A 36 6.70 -6.63 6.28
CA SER A 36 7.07 -5.24 6.50
C SER A 36 5.83 -4.36 6.46
N LEU A 37 5.75 -3.42 7.39
CA LEU A 37 4.74 -2.36 7.40
C LEU A 37 5.31 -1.12 6.73
N PHE A 38 4.64 -0.69 5.67
CA PHE A 38 5.07 0.41 4.82
C PHE A 38 4.05 1.55 4.76
N GLN A 39 4.51 2.78 4.97
CA GLN A 39 3.70 3.99 4.79
C GLN A 39 4.26 4.85 3.66
N SER A 40 3.88 4.53 2.42
CA SER A 40 4.31 5.24 1.21
C SER A 40 3.79 6.68 1.09
N GLN A 41 2.56 6.91 1.52
CA GLN A 41 1.81 8.13 1.22
C GLN A 41 1.78 9.10 2.40
N ALA A 42 1.73 10.39 2.07
CA ALA A 42 1.40 11.42 3.05
C ALA A 42 -0.08 11.30 3.40
N SER A 43 -0.39 11.11 4.69
CA SER A 43 -1.79 11.10 5.13
C SER A 43 -2.24 12.54 5.28
N LEU A 44 -3.31 12.92 4.56
CA LEU A 44 -3.82 14.29 4.54
C LEU A 44 -4.61 14.63 5.81
N ASN A 45 -5.38 13.67 6.32
CA ASN A 45 -6.19 13.84 7.51
C ASN A 45 -6.27 12.54 8.33
N GLY A 46 -6.37 12.68 9.65
CA GLY A 46 -6.43 11.56 10.61
C GLY A 46 -5.10 10.81 10.78
N THR A 47 -5.18 9.59 11.31
CA THR A 47 -3.99 8.75 11.54
C THR A 47 -3.59 7.97 10.30
N SER A 48 -2.29 7.97 10.01
CA SER A 48 -1.71 7.17 8.93
C SER A 48 -1.95 5.67 9.13
N CYS A 49 -2.49 5.03 8.10
CA CYS A 49 -2.68 3.59 8.05
C CYS A 49 -1.62 2.99 7.11
N PRO A 50 -0.56 2.36 7.66
CA PRO A 50 0.45 1.68 6.85
C PRO A 50 -0.14 0.45 6.16
N ILE A 51 0.55 -0.09 5.16
CA ILE A 51 0.21 -1.36 4.52
C ILE A 51 1.21 -2.42 4.95
N ARG A 52 0.72 -3.63 5.20
CA ARG A 52 1.56 -4.80 5.43
C ARG A 52 1.83 -5.49 4.10
N TYR A 53 3.10 -5.61 3.74
CA TYR A 53 3.56 -6.54 2.72
C TYR A 53 4.06 -7.80 3.42
N LEU A 54 3.75 -8.95 2.83
CA LEU A 54 4.12 -10.27 3.31
C LEU A 54 4.70 -11.00 2.12
N ASP A 55 5.96 -11.39 2.22
CA ASP A 55 6.61 -12.13 1.16
C ASP A 55 6.33 -13.61 1.38
N LEU A 56 5.50 -14.17 0.50
CA LEU A 56 5.05 -15.56 0.59
C LEU A 56 6.06 -16.52 -0.06
N LYS A 57 6.78 -16.02 -1.06
CA LYS A 57 7.72 -16.81 -1.85
C LYS A 57 8.77 -15.87 -2.42
N ASP A 58 10.03 -16.14 -2.11
CA ASP A 58 11.17 -15.52 -2.76
C ASP A 58 12.00 -16.62 -3.44
N GLU A 59 12.25 -16.45 -4.75
CA GLU A 59 13.08 -17.37 -5.56
C GLU A 59 14.41 -16.74 -5.92
N THR A 60 14.56 -15.43 -5.72
CA THR A 60 15.66 -14.63 -6.25
C THR A 60 16.68 -14.28 -5.17
N ASN A 61 16.46 -14.73 -3.93
CA ASN A 61 17.31 -14.52 -2.76
C ASN A 61 17.68 -13.04 -2.59
N HIS A 62 16.68 -12.17 -2.60
CA HIS A 62 16.90 -10.74 -2.48
C HIS A 62 17.30 -10.35 -1.06
N ASP A 63 17.99 -9.22 -0.92
CA ASP A 63 18.20 -8.66 0.41
C ASP A 63 16.89 -8.06 0.93
N VAL A 64 16.78 -7.91 2.25
CA VAL A 64 15.63 -7.36 2.97
C VAL A 64 15.24 -5.96 2.46
N ASP A 65 16.23 -5.16 2.10
CA ASP A 65 16.05 -3.76 1.66
C ASP A 65 15.52 -3.65 0.21
N ASP A 66 15.75 -4.65 -0.64
CA ASP A 66 15.35 -4.64 -2.04
C ASP A 66 13.81 -4.61 -2.22
N PRO A 67 13.01 -5.55 -1.68
CA PRO A 67 11.57 -5.53 -1.83
C PRO A 67 10.94 -4.30 -1.17
N GLN A 68 11.55 -3.76 -0.11
CA GLN A 68 11.11 -2.52 0.54
C GLN A 68 11.26 -1.31 -0.40
N ASN A 69 12.42 -1.18 -1.05
CA ASN A 69 12.71 -0.11 -2.01
C ASN A 69 11.84 -0.21 -3.26
N ILE A 70 11.70 -1.41 -3.82
CA ILE A 70 10.84 -1.67 -4.98
C ILE A 70 9.39 -1.32 -4.64
N SER A 71 8.90 -1.72 -3.47
CA SER A 71 7.54 -1.40 -3.03
C SER A 71 7.32 0.11 -2.91
N ASN A 72 8.29 0.86 -2.40
CA ASN A 72 8.22 2.32 -2.34
C ASN A 72 8.17 2.95 -3.73
N LEU A 73 9.06 2.52 -4.63
CA LEU A 73 9.12 3.00 -6.00
C LEU A 73 7.82 2.70 -6.77
N VAL A 74 7.29 1.49 -6.63
CA VAL A 74 6.03 1.12 -7.27
C VAL A 74 4.88 1.97 -6.72
N CYS A 75 4.82 2.23 -5.40
CA CYS A 75 3.79 3.10 -4.81
C CYS A 75 3.85 4.57 -5.29
N SER A 76 5.04 5.06 -5.63
CA SER A 76 5.25 6.43 -6.13
C SER A 76 5.02 6.55 -7.65
N ALA A 77 5.12 5.47 -8.43
CA ALA A 77 4.96 5.41 -9.89
C ALA A 77 3.50 5.56 -10.38
N SER A 78 2.82 6.62 -9.96
CA SER A 78 1.41 6.88 -10.25
C SER A 78 1.21 7.70 -11.52
N GLN A 79 0.46 7.18 -12.50
CA GLN A 79 0.07 7.99 -13.68
C GLN A 79 -1.15 8.89 -13.44
N ARG A 80 -2.00 8.55 -12.46
CA ARG A 80 -3.27 9.28 -12.21
C ARG A 80 -3.13 10.52 -11.35
N ALA A 81 -2.07 10.58 -10.54
CA ALA A 81 -1.84 11.66 -9.59
C ALA A 81 -0.36 11.72 -9.26
N SER A 82 0.22 12.91 -9.19
CA SER A 82 1.62 13.16 -8.80
C SER A 82 1.86 12.99 -7.29
N LYS A 83 1.23 11.99 -6.68
CA LYS A 83 1.30 11.67 -5.25
C LYS A 83 1.53 10.18 -5.08
N SER A 84 2.39 9.84 -4.12
CA SER A 84 2.55 8.46 -3.67
C SER A 84 1.23 7.95 -3.08
N VAL A 85 0.86 6.71 -3.42
CA VAL A 85 -0.38 6.06 -2.97
C VAL A 85 -0.04 4.94 -2.02
N ARG A 86 -0.94 4.68 -1.08
CA ARG A 86 -0.80 3.64 -0.05
C ARG A 86 -0.38 2.29 -0.64
N ILE A 87 -1.18 1.77 -1.57
CA ILE A 87 -1.09 0.43 -2.15
C ILE A 87 -0.22 0.50 -3.41
N ALA A 88 0.56 -0.57 -3.66
CA ALA A 88 1.27 -0.77 -4.91
C ALA A 88 0.36 -0.57 -6.14
N LYS A 89 0.91 0.06 -7.19
CA LYS A 89 0.15 0.42 -8.40
C LYS A 89 -0.45 -0.77 -9.13
N PRO A 90 0.24 -1.91 -9.30
CA PRO A 90 -0.36 -3.08 -9.93
C PRO A 90 -1.64 -3.52 -9.22
N THR A 91 -1.64 -3.57 -7.89
CA THR A 91 -2.82 -3.92 -7.09
C THR A 91 -3.92 -2.87 -7.22
N CYS A 92 -3.56 -1.58 -7.24
CA CYS A 92 -4.54 -0.51 -7.47
C CYS A 92 -5.20 -0.64 -8.85
N TYR A 93 -4.43 -0.96 -9.90
CA TYR A 93 -4.95 -1.18 -11.25
C TYR A 93 -5.82 -2.44 -11.34
N ALA A 94 -5.45 -3.53 -10.67
CA ALA A 94 -6.30 -4.71 -10.59
C ALA A 94 -7.68 -4.38 -9.99
N ASN A 95 -7.74 -3.60 -8.92
CA ASN A 95 -9.01 -3.17 -8.31
C ASN A 95 -9.85 -2.29 -9.27
N LEU A 96 -9.19 -1.47 -10.08
CA LEU A 96 -9.86 -0.64 -11.08
C LEU A 96 -10.43 -1.48 -12.23
N ILE A 97 -9.70 -2.51 -12.66
CA ILE A 97 -10.15 -3.47 -13.67
C ILE A 97 -11.35 -4.26 -13.12
N ASP A 98 -11.27 -4.79 -11.89
CA ASP A 98 -12.36 -5.52 -11.24
C ASP A 98 -13.65 -4.67 -11.15
N THR A 99 -13.53 -3.41 -10.71
CA THR A 99 -14.67 -2.49 -10.64
C THR A 99 -15.29 -2.25 -12.01
N ARG A 100 -14.46 -2.11 -13.06
CA ARG A 100 -14.92 -1.90 -14.43
C ARG A 100 -15.58 -3.15 -15.03
N ALA A 101 -14.99 -4.32 -14.79
CA ALA A 101 -15.52 -5.61 -15.22
C ALA A 101 -16.89 -5.88 -14.59
N LYS A 102 -17.05 -5.62 -13.29
CA LYS A 102 -18.34 -5.70 -12.59
C LYS A 102 -19.38 -4.79 -13.25
N LYS A 103 -19.02 -3.54 -13.56
CA LYS A 103 -19.94 -2.61 -14.24
C LYS A 103 -20.42 -3.14 -15.58
N TRP A 104 -19.52 -3.71 -16.40
CA TRP A 104 -19.90 -4.33 -17.66
C TRP A 104 -20.83 -5.54 -17.47
N ALA A 105 -20.51 -6.41 -16.53
CA ALA A 105 -21.35 -7.57 -16.23
C ALA A 105 -22.78 -7.16 -15.79
N TYR A 106 -22.91 -6.13 -14.95
CA TYR A 106 -24.23 -5.61 -14.57
C TYR A 106 -25.01 -5.02 -15.75
N GLN A 107 -24.33 -4.28 -16.64
CA GLN A 107 -24.98 -3.73 -17.83
C GLN A 107 -25.47 -4.82 -18.78
N MET A 108 -24.67 -5.87 -19.02
CA MET A 108 -25.08 -7.00 -19.87
C MET A 108 -26.26 -7.77 -19.26
N LYS A 109 -26.29 -7.93 -17.94
CA LYS A 109 -27.41 -8.60 -17.25
C LYS A 109 -28.73 -7.84 -17.36
N MET A 110 -28.69 -6.50 -17.36
CA MET A 110 -29.89 -5.68 -17.60
C MET A 110 -30.38 -5.75 -19.05
N VAL A 111 -29.47 -5.86 -20.02
CA VAL A 111 -29.83 -5.95 -21.45
C VAL A 111 -30.43 -7.31 -21.80
N LEU A 112 -30.00 -8.39 -21.14
CA LEU A 112 -30.46 -9.76 -21.39
C LEU A 112 -31.72 -10.16 -20.57
N GLN A 113 -32.32 -9.25 -19.81
CA GLN A 113 -33.55 -9.48 -19.03
C GLN A 113 -34.84 -9.05 -19.75
N PHE A 114 -34.77 -8.79 -21.06
CA PHE A 114 -35.91 -8.64 -21.97
C PHE A 114 -35.94 -9.80 -22.96
#